data_AF-A0AA43C349-F1
#
_entry.id   AF-A0AA43C349-F1
#
_cell.length_a   1.000
_cell.length_b   1.000
_cell.length_c   1.000
_cell.angle_alpha   90.00
_cell.angle_beta   90.00
_cell.angle_gamma   90.00
#
_symmetry.space_group_name_H-M   'P 1'
#
loop_
_entity.id
_entity.type
_entity.pdbx_description
1 polymer ?
#
loop_
_entity_poly.entity_id
_entity_poly.type
_entity_poly.pdbx_seq_one_letter_code
_entity_poly.pdbx_strand_id
1 'polypeptide(L)' 'MTIQNYYSGYCESYEYHGNTAVEMTLIKNGVFIKRDWILFDSVQEAQDFFYENNEVDFQ' A
#
# COMPACT_ATOMS: atom_id res chain seq x y z
N MET A 1 0.51 4.09 9.25
CA MET A 1 0.14 2.66 9.38
C MET A 1 0.70 1.96 8.16
N THR A 2 1.31 0.79 8.32
CA THR A 2 2.00 0.10 7.21
C THR A 2 1.44 -1.29 7.04
N ILE A 3 1.19 -1.66 5.79
CA ILE A 3 0.65 -2.94 5.38
C ILE A 3 1.54 -3.54 4.30
N GLN A 4 1.66 -4.87 4.32
CA GLN A 4 2.47 -5.61 3.36
C GLN A 4 1.66 -6.76 2.78
N ASN A 5 1.48 -6.71 1.46
CA ASN A 5 0.84 -7.77 0.68
C ASN A 5 1.94 -8.59 0.02
N TYR A 6 1.95 -9.90 0.30
CA TYR A 6 2.96 -10.83 -0.18
C TYR A 6 2.40 -11.74 -1.26
N TYR A 7 3.18 -11.89 -2.31
CA TYR A 7 2.84 -12.70 -3.44
C TYR A 7 4.07 -13.46 -3.95
N SER A 8 3.90 -14.41 -4.88
CA SER A 8 5.00 -15.24 -5.35
C SER A 8 6.08 -14.41 -6.06
N GLY A 9 7.19 -14.14 -5.36
CA GLY A 9 8.33 -13.38 -5.85
C GLY A 9 8.20 -11.85 -5.77
N TYR A 10 7.09 -11.32 -5.24
CA TYR A 10 6.88 -9.88 -5.08
C TYR A 10 6.18 -9.53 -3.77
N CYS A 11 6.47 -8.34 -3.25
CA CYS A 11 5.89 -7.77 -2.04
C CYS A 11 5.53 -6.32 -2.32
N GLU A 12 4.30 -5.94 -2.03
CA GLU A 12 3.84 -4.56 -2.06
C GLU A 12 3.63 -4.08 -0.63
N SER A 13 4.27 -2.97 -0.29
CA SER A 13 4.12 -2.31 1.00
C SER A 13 3.39 -0.99 0.81
N TYR A 14 2.28 -0.81 1.50
CA TYR A 14 1.51 0.43 1.52
C TYR A 14 1.68 1.11 2.88
N GLU A 15 1.94 2.41 2.91
CA GLU A 15 2.04 3.20 4.12
C GLU A 15 1.10 4.40 4.07
N TYR A 16 0.18 4.46 5.04
CA TYR A 16 -0.75 5.57 5.22
C TYR A 16 -0.27 6.50 6.33
N HIS A 17 -0.18 7.80 6.00
CA HIS A 17 0.38 8.83 6.89
C HIS A 17 -0.67 9.72 7.56
N GLY A 18 -1.97 9.40 7.44
CA GLY A 18 -3.04 10.21 8.03
C GLY A 18 -3.34 11.51 7.27
N ASN A 19 -3.06 11.53 5.96
CA ASN A 19 -3.27 12.66 5.07
C ASN A 19 -3.90 12.18 3.74
N THR A 20 -3.87 13.00 2.69
CA THR A 20 -4.46 12.65 1.39
C THR A 20 -3.55 11.79 0.51
N ALA A 21 -2.57 11.09 1.10
CA ALA A 21 -1.58 10.33 0.36
C ALA A 21 -1.27 8.97 1.02
N VAL A 22 -0.99 7.99 0.17
CA VAL A 22 -0.49 6.67 0.56
C VAL A 22 0.81 6.41 -0.19
N GLU A 23 1.88 6.09 0.54
CA GLU A 23 3.14 5.65 -0.06
C GLU A 23 2.99 4.16 -0.47
N MET A 24 3.42 3.81 -1.67
CA MET A 24 3.52 2.42 -2.12
C MET A 24 4.96 2.09 -2.46
N THR A 25 5.46 0.99 -1.93
CA THR A 25 6.79 0.43 -2.21
C THR A 25 6.64 -0.98 -2.80
N LEU A 26 7.24 -1.23 -3.95
CA LEU A 26 7.27 -2.55 -4.60
C LEU A 26 8.66 -3.17 -4.47
N ILE A 27 8.71 -4.37 -3.92
CA ILE A 27 9.92 -5.19 -3.78
C ILE A 27 9.73 -6.49 -4.58
N LYS A 28 10.71 -6.87 -5.39
CA LYS A 28 10.69 -8.12 -6.15
C LYS A 28 11.96 -8.92 -5.86
N ASN A 29 11.80 -10.17 -5.40
CA ASN A 29 12.92 -11.03 -5.01
C ASN A 29 13.94 -10.34 -4.07
N GLY A 30 13.46 -9.54 -3.11
CA GLY A 30 14.29 -8.78 -2.18
C GLY A 30 14.94 -7.52 -2.77
N VAL A 31 14.72 -7.20 -4.05
CA VAL A 31 15.21 -5.99 -4.71
C VAL A 31 14.11 -4.93 -4.69
N PHE A 32 14.45 -3.73 -4.21
CA PHE A 32 13.58 -2.57 -4.32
C PHE A 32 13.40 -2.18 -5.79
N ILE A 33 12.16 -2.18 -6.26
CA ILE A 33 11.83 -1.88 -7.66
C ILE A 33 11.38 -0.43 -7.82
N LYS A 34 10.44 0.02 -6.97
CA LYS A 34 9.94 1.39 -7.00
C LYS A 34 9.34 1.81 -5.66
N ARG A 35 9.30 3.12 -5.46
CA ARG A 35 8.48 3.82 -4.47
C ARG A 35 7.70 4.90 -5.19
N ASP A 36 6.42 5.00 -4.88
CA ASP A 36 5.49 5.92 -5.50
C ASP A 36 4.49 6.47 -4.47
N TRP A 37 3.79 7.54 -4.85
CA TRP A 37 2.76 8.17 -4.03
C TRP A 37 1.42 8.12 -4.74
N ILE A 38 0.42 7.55 -4.06
CA ILE A 38 -0.96 7.57 -4.52
C ILE A 38 -1.63 8.76 -3.83
N LEU A 39 -2.10 9.72 -4.61
CA LEU A 39 -2.70 10.97 -4.15
C LEU A 39 -4.21 10.91 -4.29
N PHE A 40 -4.91 11.46 -3.29
CA PHE A 40 -6.36 11.50 -3.21
C PHE A 40 -6.85 12.94 -2.98
N ASP A 41 -8.13 13.18 -3.24
CA ASP A 41 -8.73 14.51 -3.06
C ASP A 41 -9.14 14.74 -1.60
N SER A 42 -9.32 13.66 -0.83
CA SER A 42 -9.64 13.74 0.59
C SER A 42 -8.89 12.71 1.46
N VAL A 43 -8.85 12.99 2.76
CA VAL A 43 -8.28 12.07 3.77
C VAL A 43 -9.12 10.80 3.87
N GLN A 44 -10.45 10.92 3.72
CA GLN A 44 -11.34 9.77 3.76
C GLN A 44 -11.06 8.80 2.61
N GLU A 45 -10.89 9.31 1.39
CA GLU A 45 -10.55 8.48 0.23
C GLU A 45 -9.22 7.75 0.40
N ALA A 46 -8.18 8.43 0.90
CA ALA A 46 -6.89 7.81 1.17
C ALA A 46 -7.00 6.72 2.26
N GLN A 47 -7.83 6.97 3.27
CA GLN A 47 -8.10 6.01 4.34
C GLN A 47 -8.87 4.79 3.83
N ASP A 48 -9.93 5.00 3.04
CA ASP A 48 -10.76 3.94 2.46
C ASP A 48 -9.91 3.07 1.54
N PHE A 49 -9.14 3.69 0.62
CA PHE A 49 -8.19 2.95 -0.22
C PHE A 49 -7.21 2.11 0.59
N PHE A 50 -6.66 2.69 1.67
CA PHE A 50 -5.70 1.98 2.49
C PHE A 50 -6.33 0.77 3.19
N TYR A 51 -7.55 0.87 3.73
CA TYR A 51 -8.20 -0.23 4.43
C TYR A 51 -8.87 -1.26 3.50
N GLU A 52 -9.45 -0.86 2.38
CA GLU A 52 -10.07 -1.78 1.42
C GLU A 52 -9.03 -2.72 0.78
N ASN A 53 -7.83 -2.21 0.48
CA ASN A 53 -6.72 -3.03 -0.02
C ASN A 53 -6.12 -3.99 1.03
N ASN A 54 -6.69 -4.00 2.24
CA ASN A 54 -6.33 -4.92 3.32
C ASN A 54 -7.37 -6.00 3.58
N GLU A 55 -8.53 -5.97 2.92
CA GLU A 55 -9.59 -6.96 3.14
C GLU A 55 -9.41 -8.24 2.29
N VAL A 56 -8.24 -8.48 1.69
CA VAL A 56 -8.01 -9.65 0.83
C VAL A 56 -7.48 -10.85 1.64
N ASP A 57 -8.46 -11.64 2.10
CA ASP A 57 -8.48 -13.09 2.38
C ASP A 57 -7.49 -13.71 3.37
N PHE A 58 -8.02 -13.99 4.57
CA PHE A 58 -7.79 -15.27 5.24
C PHE A 58 -8.71 -16.33 4.62
N GLN A 59 -8.25 -17.04 3.58
CA GLN A 59 -8.76 -18.37 3.22
C GLN A 59 -7.59 -19.34 3.00
#